data_AF-X1PUZ9-F1
#
_entry.id   AF-X1PUZ9-F1
#
_cell.length_a   1.000
_cell.length_b   1.000
_cell.length_c   1.000
_cell.angle_alpha   90.00
_cell.angle_beta   90.00
_cell.angle_gamma   90.00
#
_symmetry.space_group_name_H-M   'P 1'
#
loop_
_entity.id
_entity.type
_entity.pdbx_description
1 polymer ?
#
loop_
_entity_poly.entity_id
_entity_poly.type
_entity_poly.pdbx_seq_one_letter_code
_entity_poly.pdbx_strand_id
1 'polypeptide(L)'
;MTILERQISILNEYHVNPIKVVIGKEGTCWDKTIIEQIREIHNDLVINDDNLNTGPAYSCKLAMNSMEHEHTLIIDGDVVFEPTVIFELSGKDYASCYLELAEQIPIVSKRFLDDDSDFKIIKGFTEQIAKWVELCKAFNK
;
A
#
# COMPACT_ATOMS: atom_id res chain seq x y z
N MET A 1 -15.30 14.08 0.54
CA MET A 1 -14.71 12.75 0.78
C MET A 1 -13.59 12.54 -0.24
N THR A 2 -12.35 12.48 0.21
CA THR A 2 -11.14 12.21 -0.57
C THR A 2 -10.98 10.69 -0.78
N ILE A 3 -10.04 10.29 -1.65
CA ILE A 3 -9.70 8.87 -1.82
C ILE A 3 -9.21 8.29 -0.50
N LEU A 4 -8.30 8.97 0.20
CA LEU A 4 -7.78 8.54 1.49
C LEU A 4 -8.90 8.37 2.54
N GLU A 5 -9.80 9.35 2.69
CA GLU A 5 -10.94 9.25 3.61
C GLU A 5 -11.79 8.00 3.31
N ARG A 6 -12.06 7.74 2.03
CA ARG A 6 -12.82 6.56 1.61
C ARG A 6 -12.07 5.26 1.93
N GLN A 7 -10.77 5.19 1.63
CA GLN A 7 -9.94 4.01 1.92
C GLN A 7 -9.92 3.71 3.43
N ILE A 8 -9.63 4.73 4.27
CA ILE A 8 -9.60 4.59 5.73
C ILE A 8 -10.97 4.15 6.26
N SER A 9 -12.06 4.72 5.75
CA SER A 9 -13.42 4.32 6.14
C SER A 9 -13.69 2.84 5.86
N ILE A 10 -13.35 2.36 4.66
CA ILE A 10 -13.55 0.95 4.28
C ILE A 10 -12.68 0.03 5.14
N LEU A 11 -11.39 0.35 5.33
CA LEU A 11 -10.50 -0.47 6.14
C LEU A 11 -10.98 -0.60 7.60
N ASN A 12 -11.49 0.49 8.17
CA ASN A 12 -12.06 0.50 9.52
C ASN A 12 -13.34 -0.33 9.61
N GLU A 13 -14.22 -0.26 8.62
CA GLU A 13 -15.46 -1.05 8.55
C GLU A 13 -15.18 -2.55 8.60
N TYR A 14 -14.09 -2.99 7.97
CA TYR A 14 -13.67 -4.40 7.93
C TYR A 14 -12.61 -4.76 8.97
N HIS A 15 -12.38 -3.89 9.95
CA HIS A 15 -11.44 -4.09 11.06
C HIS A 15 -9.98 -4.38 10.62
N VAL A 16 -9.56 -3.87 9.46
CA VAL A 16 -8.16 -3.97 9.01
C VAL A 16 -7.33 -2.96 9.79
N ASN A 17 -6.66 -3.43 10.84
CA ASN A 17 -5.86 -2.61 11.76
C ASN A 17 -4.58 -3.34 12.20
N PRO A 18 -3.50 -2.62 12.55
CA PRO A 18 -3.37 -1.15 12.49
C PRO A 18 -3.16 -0.64 11.06
N ILE A 19 -3.56 0.62 10.80
CA ILE A 19 -3.37 1.29 9.50
C ILE A 19 -2.21 2.30 9.61
N LYS A 20 -1.27 2.24 8.66
CA LYS A 20 -0.19 3.22 8.48
C LYS A 20 -0.35 3.90 7.13
N VAL A 21 -0.33 5.23 7.12
CA VAL A 21 -0.37 6.00 5.86
C VAL A 21 1.01 6.58 5.59
N VAL A 22 1.56 6.29 4.41
CA VAL A 22 2.87 6.82 3.99
C VAL A 22 2.68 8.01 3.07
N ILE A 23 3.32 9.12 3.40
CA ILE A 23 3.26 10.35 2.60
C ILE A 23 4.66 10.83 2.23
N GLY A 24 4.75 11.61 1.16
CA GLY A 24 5.94 12.40 0.86
C GLY A 24 6.00 13.68 1.68
N LYS A 25 7.09 14.41 1.53
CA LYS A 25 7.30 15.76 2.09
C LYS A 25 7.89 16.73 1.08
N GLU A 26 8.57 16.21 0.06
CA GLU A 26 9.23 16.99 -0.97
C GLU A 26 8.42 17.01 -2.26
N GLY A 27 8.27 18.20 -2.85
CA GLY A 27 7.52 18.43 -4.08
C GLY A 27 6.55 19.60 -3.92
N THR A 28 6.02 20.09 -5.03
CA THR A 28 5.11 21.25 -5.03
C THR A 28 3.75 20.96 -4.41
N CYS A 29 3.38 19.68 -4.31
CA CYS A 29 2.13 19.23 -3.70
C CYS A 29 2.23 18.94 -2.20
N TRP A 30 3.41 19.04 -1.59
CA TRP A 30 3.59 18.77 -0.17
C TRP A 30 3.88 20.07 0.57
N ASP A 31 2.86 20.60 1.22
CA ASP A 31 3.00 21.71 2.16
C ASP A 31 2.43 21.34 3.54
N LYS A 32 2.66 22.22 4.52
CA LYS A 32 2.19 22.02 5.89
C LYS A 32 0.66 21.86 5.94
N THR A 33 -0.09 22.60 5.12
CA THR A 33 -1.55 22.55 5.12
C THR A 33 -2.05 21.17 4.69
N ILE A 34 -1.48 20.61 3.61
CA ILE A 34 -1.85 19.29 3.09
C ILE A 34 -1.47 18.19 4.09
N ILE A 35 -0.30 18.29 4.72
CA ILE A 35 0.12 17.33 5.75
C ILE A 35 -0.83 17.35 6.94
N GLU A 36 -1.24 18.54 7.41
CA GLU A 36 -2.21 18.63 8.52
C GLU A 36 -3.60 18.10 8.11
N GLN A 37 -4.07 18.38 6.89
CA GLN A 37 -5.32 17.79 6.38
C GLN A 37 -5.27 16.25 6.36
N ILE A 38 -4.14 15.67 5.98
CA ILE A 38 -3.98 14.21 6.01
C ILE A 38 -3.95 13.70 7.46
N ARG A 39 -3.32 14.43 8.39
CA ARG A 39 -3.33 14.08 9.83
C ARG A 39 -4.72 14.12 10.45
N GLU A 40 -5.59 15.02 9.98
CA GLU A 40 -7.00 15.08 10.39
C GLU A 40 -7.78 13.84 9.91
N ILE A 41 -7.43 13.27 8.75
CA ILE A 41 -8.02 12.04 8.23
C ILE A 41 -7.47 10.81 8.96
N HIS A 42 -6.15 10.73 9.12
CA HIS A 42 -5.47 9.64 9.82
C HIS A 42 -4.16 10.12 10.46
N ASN A 43 -4.00 9.92 11.76
CA ASN A 43 -2.87 10.49 12.51
C ASN A 43 -1.59 9.64 12.45
N ASP A 44 -1.70 8.34 12.17
CA ASP A 44 -0.58 7.43 12.17
C ASP A 44 0.14 7.42 10.82
N LEU A 45 0.99 8.42 10.65
CA LEU A 45 1.71 8.72 9.41
C LEU A 45 3.17 8.30 9.46
N VAL A 46 3.66 7.84 8.32
CA VAL A 46 5.10 7.69 8.03
C VAL A 46 5.44 8.69 6.93
N ILE A 47 6.45 9.52 7.18
CA ILE A 47 6.88 10.54 6.22
C ILE A 47 8.14 10.04 5.52
N ASN A 48 8.06 9.91 4.20
CA ASN A 48 9.23 9.72 3.36
C ASN A 48 9.81 11.10 3.02
N ASP A 49 10.80 11.52 3.82
CA ASP A 49 11.49 12.80 3.64
C ASP A 49 12.32 12.87 2.36
N ASP A 50 12.60 11.74 1.70
CA ASP A 50 13.42 11.63 0.48
C ASP A 50 12.60 11.10 -0.71
N ASN A 51 11.31 11.43 -0.75
CA ASN A 51 10.36 10.85 -1.71
C ASN A 51 10.63 11.23 -3.17
N LEU A 52 11.45 12.24 -3.45
CA LEU A 52 11.83 12.59 -4.82
C LEU A 52 12.98 11.73 -5.35
N ASN A 53 13.82 11.18 -4.47
CA ASN A 53 14.96 10.34 -4.84
C ASN A 53 14.73 8.85 -4.57
N THR A 54 13.62 8.51 -3.91
CA THR A 54 13.26 7.13 -3.54
C THR A 54 11.95 6.69 -4.21
N GLY A 55 11.82 5.39 -4.48
CA GLY A 55 10.62 4.81 -5.10
C GLY A 55 9.57 4.34 -4.09
N PRO A 56 8.38 3.92 -4.56
CA PRO A 56 7.28 3.42 -3.72
C PRO A 56 7.68 2.28 -2.77
N ALA A 57 8.62 1.43 -3.17
CA ALA A 57 9.12 0.35 -2.33
C ALA A 57 9.89 0.85 -1.10
N TYR A 58 10.58 1.98 -1.20
CA TYR A 58 11.23 2.60 -0.03
C TYR A 58 10.17 3.13 0.94
N SER A 59 9.12 3.77 0.43
CA SER A 59 7.95 4.18 1.22
C SER A 59 7.31 2.99 1.95
N CYS A 60 7.12 1.86 1.25
CA CYS A 60 6.61 0.62 1.88
C CYS A 60 7.55 0.11 2.98
N LYS A 61 8.86 0.07 2.72
CA LYS A 61 9.87 -0.34 3.71
C LYS A 61 9.83 0.53 4.96
N LEU A 62 9.65 1.85 4.83
CA LEU A 62 9.53 2.75 5.97
C LEU A 62 8.32 2.39 6.85
N ALA A 63 7.16 2.09 6.23
CA ALA A 63 5.98 1.64 6.97
C ALA A 63 6.20 0.29 7.65
N MET A 64 6.70 -0.71 6.92
CA MET A 64 6.95 -2.05 7.45
C MET A 64 7.92 -2.04 8.63
N ASN A 65 8.97 -1.20 8.59
CA ASN A 65 9.89 -1.05 9.71
C ASN A 65 9.29 -0.35 10.94
N SER A 66 8.14 0.32 10.78
CA SER A 66 7.49 1.10 11.83
C SER A 66 6.37 0.35 12.56
N MET A 67 6.06 -0.89 12.15
CA MET A 67 4.97 -1.68 12.71
C MET A 67 5.35 -3.16 12.86
N GLU A 68 4.81 -3.82 13.89
CA GLU A 68 4.80 -5.28 13.94
C GLU A 68 3.68 -5.78 13.02
N HIS A 69 3.98 -6.77 12.19
CA HIS A 69 3.01 -7.32 11.24
C HIS A 69 3.25 -8.81 11.01
N GLU A 70 2.17 -9.59 11.05
CA GLU A 70 2.16 -10.98 10.57
C GLU A 70 1.55 -11.05 9.17
N HIS A 71 0.42 -10.34 9.01
CA HIS A 71 -0.28 -10.17 7.75
C HIS A 71 -0.33 -8.70 7.33
N THR A 72 -0.09 -8.40 6.07
CA THR A 72 -0.01 -7.00 5.58
C THR A 72 -0.80 -6.80 4.31
N LEU A 73 -1.68 -5.80 4.31
CA LEU A 73 -2.31 -5.27 3.11
C LEU A 73 -1.65 -3.92 2.78
N ILE A 74 -1.07 -3.83 1.59
CA ILE A 74 -0.49 -2.59 1.05
C ILE A 74 -1.43 -2.08 -0.04
N ILE A 75 -1.73 -0.78 -0.03
CA ILE A 75 -2.65 -0.14 -0.98
C ILE A 75 -1.99 1.13 -1.49
N ASP A 76 -1.99 1.33 -2.80
CA ASP A 76 -1.58 2.62 -3.36
C ASP A 76 -2.58 3.73 -3.05
N GLY A 77 -2.08 4.93 -2.76
CA GLY A 77 -2.89 6.05 -2.29
C GLY A 77 -3.86 6.63 -3.32
N ASP A 78 -3.72 6.27 -4.59
CA ASP A 78 -4.57 6.68 -5.71
C ASP A 78 -5.57 5.59 -6.16
N VAL A 79 -5.55 4.41 -5.53
CA VAL A 79 -6.48 3.32 -5.84
C VAL A 79 -7.86 3.58 -5.25
N VAL A 80 -8.90 3.40 -6.07
CA VAL A 80 -10.29 3.33 -5.61
C VAL A 80 -10.76 1.89 -5.75
N PHE A 81 -11.23 1.29 -4.64
CA PHE A 81 -11.70 -0.10 -4.59
C PHE A 81 -13.01 -0.23 -3.83
N GLU A 82 -13.87 -1.18 -4.18
CA GLU A 82 -15.12 -1.41 -3.47
C GLU A 82 -14.91 -2.18 -2.14
N PRO A 83 -15.77 -1.97 -1.13
CA PRO A 83 -15.65 -2.66 0.17
C PRO A 83 -15.63 -4.20 0.05
N THR A 84 -16.29 -4.73 -0.99
CA THR A 84 -16.30 -6.16 -1.32
C THR A 84 -14.90 -6.72 -1.56
N VAL A 85 -13.95 -5.93 -2.05
CA VAL A 85 -12.55 -6.36 -2.23
C VAL A 85 -11.93 -6.74 -0.90
N ILE A 86 -12.17 -5.95 0.16
CA ILE A 86 -11.63 -6.26 1.50
C ILE A 86 -12.30 -7.50 2.09
N PHE A 87 -13.61 -7.64 1.90
CA PHE A 87 -14.33 -8.85 2.29
C PHE A 87 -13.72 -10.11 1.65
N GLU A 88 -13.48 -10.08 0.34
CA GLU A 88 -12.89 -11.20 -0.39
C GLU A 88 -11.47 -11.54 0.07
N LEU A 89 -10.68 -10.53 0.44
CA LEU A 89 -9.33 -10.72 0.98
C LEU A 89 -9.33 -11.32 2.39
N SER A 90 -10.27 -10.90 3.25
CA SER A 90 -10.38 -11.37 4.64
C SER A 90 -10.66 -12.88 4.78
N GLY A 91 -11.28 -13.49 3.76
CA GLY A 91 -11.61 -14.91 3.75
C GLY A 91 -10.49 -15.82 3.23
N LYS A 92 -9.27 -15.29 3.07
CA LYS A 92 -8.16 -15.99 2.41
C LYS A 92 -6.93 -15.98 3.32
N ASP A 93 -6.22 -17.12 3.36
CA ASP A 93 -4.92 -17.26 4.04
C ASP A 93 -3.79 -16.61 3.22
N TYR A 94 -3.79 -15.28 3.12
CA TYR A 94 -2.69 -14.53 2.53
C TYR A 94 -1.77 -14.00 3.62
N ALA A 95 -0.47 -14.30 3.52
CA ALA A 95 0.54 -13.64 4.34
C ALA A 95 0.61 -12.13 4.05
N SER A 96 0.52 -11.70 2.80
CA SER A 96 0.43 -10.27 2.46
C SER A 96 -0.22 -10.08 1.09
N CYS A 97 -0.86 -8.93 0.88
CA CYS A 97 -1.50 -8.54 -0.36
C CYS A 97 -1.12 -7.09 -0.73
N TYR A 98 -1.03 -6.82 -2.03
CA TYR A 98 -0.81 -5.48 -2.57
C TYR A 98 -1.93 -5.14 -3.56
N LEU A 99 -2.53 -3.97 -3.38
CA LEU A 99 -3.56 -3.41 -4.25
C LEU A 99 -2.98 -2.19 -5.00
N GLU A 100 -2.85 -2.32 -6.31
CA GLU A 100 -2.35 -1.28 -7.22
C GLU A 100 -3.35 -1.04 -8.37
N LEU A 101 -3.27 0.13 -9.01
CA LEU A 101 -4.00 0.40 -10.25
C LEU A 101 -3.36 -0.41 -11.38
N ALA A 102 -4.15 -1.23 -12.07
CA ALA A 102 -3.67 -1.94 -13.26
C ALA A 102 -3.53 -0.96 -14.43
N GLU A 103 -2.37 -0.33 -14.58
CA GLU A 103 -2.01 0.30 -15.85
C GLU A 103 -1.91 -0.79 -16.94
N GLN A 104 -2.42 -0.49 -18.12
CA GLN A 104 -2.52 -1.35 -19.31
C GLN A 104 -1.40 -2.42 -19.41
N ILE A 105 -1.78 -3.71 -19.32
CA ILE A 105 -0.89 -4.88 -19.22
C ILE A 105 0.12 -4.97 -20.39
N PRO A 106 1.42 -5.19 -20.11
CA PRO A 106 2.05 -6.46 -20.46
C PRO A 106 2.81 -7.10 -19.26
N ILE A 107 2.42 -8.35 -19.03
CA ILE A 107 2.79 -9.34 -18.00
C ILE A 107 4.30 -9.45 -17.70
N VAL A 108 4.68 -9.43 -16.39
CA VAL A 108 5.49 -10.49 -15.74
C VAL A 108 5.05 -10.71 -14.28
N SER A 109 4.04 -11.57 -14.06
CA SER A 109 4.03 -12.50 -12.91
C SER A 109 2.98 -13.60 -13.14
N LYS A 110 3.43 -14.83 -13.43
CA LYS A 110 2.66 -16.08 -13.18
C LYS A 110 2.64 -16.27 -11.66
N ARG A 111 1.59 -16.68 -10.93
CA ARG A 111 0.35 -17.49 -11.12
C ARG A 111 -0.45 -17.30 -9.79
N PHE A 112 -1.77 -17.33 -9.63
CA PHE A 112 -2.92 -17.86 -10.36
C PHE A 112 -4.01 -16.78 -10.46
N LEU A 113 -4.58 -16.63 -11.65
CA LEU A 113 -5.79 -15.86 -11.92
C LEU A 113 -6.97 -16.79 -11.64
N ASP A 114 -7.87 -16.41 -10.73
CA ASP A 114 -9.27 -16.79 -10.88
C ASP A 114 -9.91 -15.59 -11.57
N ASP A 115 -10.35 -15.82 -12.82
CA ASP A 115 -11.12 -14.89 -13.63
C ASP A 115 -12.47 -14.59 -12.96
N ASP A 116 -12.85 -13.31 -12.95
CA ASP A 116 -14.23 -12.74 -12.84
C ASP A 116 -14.36 -11.49 -11.95
N SER A 117 -13.29 -10.75 -11.68
CA SER A 117 -13.43 -9.37 -11.17
C SER A 117 -12.54 -8.39 -11.93
N ASP A 118 -13.04 -7.18 -12.15
CA ASP A 118 -12.33 -6.06 -12.82
C ASP A 118 -11.07 -5.59 -12.05
N PHE A 119 -10.70 -6.27 -10.96
CA PHE A 119 -9.54 -6.00 -10.14
C PHE A 119 -8.61 -7.22 -10.13
N LYS A 120 -7.32 -7.00 -10.38
CA LYS A 120 -6.30 -8.04 -10.23
C LYS A 120 -5.79 -8.05 -8.80
N ILE A 121 -6.28 -8.99 -8.00
CA ILE A 121 -5.66 -9.32 -6.71
C ILE A 121 -4.34 -10.07 -7.01
N ILE A 122 -3.20 -9.42 -6.79
CA ILE A 122 -1.89 -10.07 -6.93
C ILE A 122 -1.66 -10.98 -5.73
N LYS A 123 -1.85 -12.28 -5.94
CA LYS A 123 -1.62 -13.34 -4.95
C LYS A 123 -0.15 -13.75 -4.99
N GLY A 124 0.57 -13.61 -3.87
CA GLY A 124 1.91 -14.16 -3.67
C GLY A 124 3.00 -13.09 -3.55
N PHE A 125 3.03 -12.42 -2.40
CA PHE A 125 3.88 -11.25 -2.13
C PHE A 125 5.03 -11.52 -1.15
N THR A 126 5.34 -12.78 -0.81
CA THR A 126 6.40 -13.11 0.18
C THR A 126 7.80 -13.25 -0.42
N GLU A 127 7.97 -13.99 -1.53
CA GLU A 127 9.31 -14.17 -2.14
C GLU A 127 9.80 -12.94 -2.93
N GLN A 128 8.87 -12.19 -3.54
CA GLN A 128 9.23 -10.97 -4.26
C GLN A 128 9.57 -9.83 -3.31
N ILE A 129 8.86 -9.65 -2.17
CA ILE A 129 9.29 -8.71 -1.13
C ILE A 129 10.64 -9.12 -0.56
N ALA A 130 10.89 -10.41 -0.28
CA ALA A 130 12.20 -10.83 0.22
C ALA A 130 13.33 -10.48 -0.78
N LYS A 131 13.12 -10.74 -2.08
CA LYS A 131 14.05 -10.31 -3.14
C LYS A 131 14.12 -8.80 -3.33
N TRP A 132 13.01 -8.08 -3.16
CA TRP A 132 12.94 -6.62 -3.25
C TRP A 132 13.64 -5.94 -2.07
N VAL A 133 13.46 -6.45 -0.86
CA VAL A 133 14.15 -6.00 0.36
C VAL A 133 15.64 -6.31 0.25
N GLU A 134 16.04 -7.47 -0.30
CA GLU A 134 17.43 -7.78 -0.63
C GLU A 134 18.01 -6.85 -1.72
N LEU A 135 17.23 -6.54 -2.77
CA LEU A 135 17.60 -5.55 -3.79
C LEU A 135 17.77 -4.15 -3.17
N CYS A 136 16.86 -3.72 -2.30
CA CYS A 136 16.97 -2.47 -1.57
C CYS A 136 18.16 -2.44 -0.58
N LYS A 137 18.63 -3.59 -0.08
CA LYS A 137 19.91 -3.67 0.66
C LYS A 137 21.12 -3.54 -0.28
N ALA A 138 21.01 -4.02 -1.52
CA ALA A 138 22.08 -3.94 -2.52
C ALA A 138 22.29 -2.52 -3.08
N PHE A 139 21.25 -1.69 -3.14
CA PHE A 139 21.34 -0.27 -3.53
C PHE A 139 21.93 0.66 -2.46
N ASN A 140 22.26 0.14 -1.26
CA ASN A 140 22.88 0.88 -0.15
C ASN A 140 24.39 0.58 0.00
N LYS A 141 25.10 0.34 -1.11
CA LYS A 141 26.58 0.30 -1.14
C LYS A 141 27.16 1.38 -2.02
#